data_AF-A0A3M7NFU1-F1
#
_entry.id   AF-A0A3M7NFU1-F1
#
_cell.length_a   1.000
_cell.length_b   1.000
_cell.length_c   1.000
_cell.angle_alpha   90.00
_cell.angle_beta   90.00
_cell.angle_gamma   90.00
#
_symmetry.space_group_name_H-M   'P 1'
#
loop_
_entity.id
_entity.type
_entity.pdbx_description
1 polymer ?
#
loop_
_entity_poly.entity_id
_entity_poly.type
_entity_poly.pdbx_seq_one_letter_code
_entity_poly.pdbx_strand_id
1 'polypeptide(L)'
;MGDAGVVLLEDSGLSAEVTSSGLDHETAPTREVTVLVTGLIVHPTPVRVAYATAATLVPELIQQHDPDYIMHIGMAGGRDHYTLETMAHRDNYKIKDVDDRDGWKEGEYVWKKEGIPEQLHVGWDEADVLARWEKEVNEVETAMGLVEDEGPFPAWPPIPPHLRRARKSVVRLSRDAGRFLCEFTLMESLSRRRLEEGQRESDGVPEDGRESREGKVAFLHVPGGHLPDDVARGVRVTEAAIKSMVASWEEGFRRSTCGQSKAGMDGGRWDGVVWKA
;
A
#
# COMPACT_ATOMS: atom_id res chain seq x y z
N MET A 1 -23.07 -0.15 -7.38
CA MET A 1 -22.59 1.06 -6.69
C MET A 1 -21.42 0.61 -5.87
N GLY A 2 -20.20 0.93 -6.32
CA GLY A 2 -18.97 0.60 -5.61
C GLY A 2 -18.46 1.89 -5.00
N ASP A 3 -18.51 1.97 -3.67
CA ASP A 3 -18.08 3.13 -2.92
C ASP A 3 -16.55 3.10 -2.76
N ALA A 4 -15.89 4.22 -3.04
CA ALA A 4 -14.45 4.38 -2.87
C ALA A 4 -14.15 5.14 -1.57
N GLY A 5 -13.41 4.51 -0.67
CA GLY A 5 -13.02 5.04 0.65
C GLY A 5 -11.62 5.64 0.63
N VAL A 6 -11.45 6.73 1.36
CA VAL A 6 -10.32 7.67 1.31
C VAL A 6 -10.23 8.31 2.70
N VAL A 7 -9.12 8.76 3.28
CA VAL A 7 -7.66 8.52 3.22
C VAL A 7 -7.19 8.90 4.66
N LEU A 8 -5.91 8.67 5.04
CA LEU A 8 -5.04 9.55 5.89
C LEU A 8 -4.32 8.80 7.04
N LEU A 9 -3.00 8.99 7.17
CA LEU A 9 -2.25 8.84 8.44
C LEU A 9 -1.34 10.04 8.73
N GLU A 10 -1.22 10.38 10.03
CA GLU A 10 -0.57 11.53 10.69
C GLU A 10 -0.29 11.09 12.16
N ASP A 11 0.77 11.43 12.92
CA ASP A 11 2.09 12.06 12.68
C ASP A 11 3.10 11.53 13.76
N SER A 12 4.36 11.94 13.63
CA SER A 12 5.55 11.82 14.48
C SER A 12 5.41 11.82 16.02
N GLY A 13 6.35 11.09 16.67
CA GLY A 13 6.57 11.11 18.11
C GLY A 13 7.57 10.05 18.59
N LEU A 14 8.87 10.29 18.41
CA LEU A 14 9.90 9.38 18.96
C LEU A 14 9.81 9.32 20.50
N SER A 15 9.67 8.12 21.06
CA SER A 15 10.09 7.81 22.42
C SER A 15 10.44 6.33 22.55
N ALA A 16 11.75 6.04 22.53
CA ALA A 16 12.28 4.74 22.90
C ALA A 16 12.93 4.85 24.28
N GLU A 17 12.27 4.37 25.33
CA GLU A 17 12.93 4.16 26.61
C GLU A 17 13.90 2.97 26.50
N VAL A 18 15.18 3.21 26.75
CA VAL A 18 16.17 2.14 26.87
C VAL A 18 16.22 1.70 28.34
N THR A 19 15.40 0.72 28.70
CA THR A 19 15.57 0.00 29.97
C THR A 19 16.68 -1.03 29.83
N SER A 20 17.86 -0.75 30.38
CA SER A 20 18.95 -1.73 30.46
C SER A 20 18.76 -2.65 31.66
N SER A 21 18.73 -3.96 31.43
CA SER A 21 18.80 -4.94 32.50
C SER A 21 19.49 -6.22 32.04
N GLY A 22 20.59 -6.57 32.70
CA GLY A 22 21.08 -7.95 32.78
C GLY A 22 21.88 -8.44 31.59
N LEU A 23 23.15 -8.71 31.85
CA LEU A 23 24.05 -9.58 31.10
C LEU A 23 23.34 -10.90 30.71
N ASP A 24 23.46 -11.34 29.45
CA ASP A 24 24.19 -12.58 29.09
C ASP A 24 24.12 -12.88 27.57
N HIS A 25 25.24 -13.40 27.04
CA HIS A 25 25.48 -14.02 25.72
C HIS A 25 24.88 -13.45 24.40
N GLU A 26 25.81 -12.88 23.62
CA GLU A 26 25.92 -12.87 22.14
C GLU A 26 24.73 -13.44 21.33
N THR A 27 23.65 -12.67 21.26
CA THR A 27 22.65 -12.74 20.19
C THR A 27 22.47 -11.32 19.68
N ALA A 28 22.57 -11.08 18.37
CA ALA A 28 22.32 -9.74 17.85
C ALA A 28 20.87 -9.33 18.20
N PRO A 29 20.64 -8.17 18.86
CA PRO A 29 19.30 -7.83 19.31
C PRO A 29 18.41 -7.55 18.09
N THR A 30 17.49 -8.48 17.81
CA THR A 30 16.37 -8.27 16.91
C THR A 30 15.56 -7.12 17.50
N ARG A 31 15.72 -5.91 16.96
CA ARG A 31 14.90 -4.77 17.39
C ARG A 31 13.48 -5.03 16.91
N GLU A 32 12.61 -5.43 17.83
CA GLU A 32 11.17 -5.33 17.62
C GLU A 32 10.82 -3.84 17.47
N VAL A 33 10.77 -3.37 16.22
CA VAL A 33 10.27 -2.04 15.91
C VAL A 33 8.75 -2.13 15.94
N THR A 34 8.16 -1.81 17.10
CA THR A 34 6.71 -1.67 17.21
C THR A 34 6.28 -0.41 16.49
N VAL A 35 5.76 -0.58 15.28
CA VAL A 35 5.28 0.52 14.44
C VAL A 35 3.88 0.91 14.89
N LEU A 36 3.81 1.99 15.66
CA LEU A 36 2.56 2.52 16.19
C LEU A 36 1.93 3.49 15.20
N VAL A 37 0.74 3.15 14.73
CA VAL A 37 -0.11 4.04 13.95
C VAL A 37 -0.95 4.87 14.93
N THR A 38 -0.62 6.15 15.07
CA THR A 38 -1.13 7.03 16.13
C THR A 38 -2.39 7.81 15.74
N GLY A 39 -2.51 8.26 14.49
CA GLY A 39 -3.66 9.00 13.99
C GLY A 39 -4.15 8.48 12.63
N LEU A 40 -5.38 7.95 12.60
CA LEU A 40 -6.13 7.65 11.38
C LEU A 40 -7.23 8.72 11.24
N ILE A 41 -7.09 9.59 10.25
CA ILE A 41 -8.20 10.44 9.80
C ILE A 41 -8.94 9.65 8.71
N VAL A 42 -10.25 9.88 8.57
CA VAL A 42 -11.09 9.16 7.59
C VAL A 42 -12.05 10.16 6.97
N HIS A 43 -12.14 10.19 5.63
CA HIS A 43 -13.14 11.02 4.96
C HIS A 43 -14.53 10.43 5.25
N PRO A 44 -15.48 11.20 5.82
CA PRO A 44 -16.70 10.65 6.42
C PRO A 44 -17.74 10.12 5.42
N THR A 45 -17.50 10.31 4.12
CA THR A 45 -18.42 9.91 3.04
C THR A 45 -17.66 9.20 1.92
N PRO A 46 -18.26 8.22 1.23
CA PRO A 46 -17.69 7.68 0.00
C PRO A 46 -17.34 8.77 -1.03
N VAL A 47 -16.18 8.64 -1.66
CA VAL A 47 -15.79 9.48 -2.79
C VAL A 47 -16.65 9.09 -3.99
N ARG A 48 -17.28 10.08 -4.64
CA ARG A 48 -18.05 9.88 -5.87
C ARG A 48 -17.12 9.31 -6.95
N VAL A 49 -17.60 8.28 -7.65
CA VAL A 49 -16.90 7.65 -8.78
C VAL A 49 -16.96 8.54 -10.03
N ALA A 50 -16.40 9.75 -9.94
CA ALA A 50 -16.36 10.78 -10.98
C ALA A 50 -14.98 11.46 -11.02
N TYR A 51 -14.39 11.58 -12.21
CA TYR A 51 -13.00 12.04 -12.38
C TYR A 51 -12.77 13.43 -11.80
N ALA A 52 -13.71 14.36 -12.03
CA ALA A 52 -13.59 15.71 -11.48
C ALA A 52 -13.74 15.77 -9.95
N THR A 53 -14.46 14.82 -9.34
CA THR A 53 -14.50 14.72 -7.87
C THR A 53 -13.13 14.28 -7.35
N ALA A 54 -12.54 13.22 -7.92
CA ALA A 54 -11.21 12.77 -7.51
C ALA A 54 -10.14 13.87 -7.72
N ALA A 55 -10.12 14.52 -8.89
CA ALA A 55 -9.16 15.58 -9.24
C ALA A 55 -9.29 16.87 -8.40
N THR A 56 -10.42 17.08 -7.71
CA THR A 56 -10.63 18.23 -6.82
C THR A 56 -10.40 17.82 -5.36
N LEU A 57 -11.07 16.76 -4.90
CA LEU A 57 -11.11 16.34 -3.51
C LEU A 57 -9.77 15.77 -3.02
N VAL A 58 -9.02 15.05 -3.86
CA VAL A 58 -7.75 14.45 -3.42
C VAL A 58 -6.71 15.54 -3.10
N PRO A 59 -6.45 16.54 -3.97
CA PRO A 59 -5.60 17.67 -3.61
C PRO A 59 -6.09 18.48 -2.41
N GLU A 60 -7.40 18.71 -2.29
CA GLU A 60 -7.99 19.41 -1.13
C GLU A 60 -7.72 18.67 0.18
N LEU A 61 -7.92 17.35 0.23
CA LEU A 61 -7.65 16.55 1.43
C LEU A 61 -6.15 16.50 1.77
N ILE A 62 -5.26 16.40 0.77
CA ILE A 62 -3.82 16.45 0.99
C ILE A 62 -3.40 17.81 1.55
N GLN A 63 -3.89 18.92 0.97
CA GLN A 63 -3.59 20.26 1.46
C GLN A 63 -4.17 20.55 2.85
N GLN A 64 -5.37 20.04 3.15
CA GLN A 64 -6.05 20.27 4.43
C GLN A 64 -5.40 19.52 5.60
N HIS A 65 -4.88 18.31 5.34
CA HIS A 65 -4.45 17.38 6.39
C HIS A 65 -2.96 17.01 6.35
N ASP A 66 -2.22 17.41 5.32
CA ASP A 66 -0.78 17.16 5.14
C ASP A 66 -0.29 15.73 5.53
N PRO A 67 -1.03 14.64 5.22
CA PRO A 67 -0.79 13.31 5.79
C PRO A 67 0.61 12.77 5.49
N ASP A 68 1.20 11.91 6.31
CA ASP A 68 2.37 11.11 5.92
C ASP A 68 2.02 10.13 4.80
N TYR A 69 1.02 9.29 5.04
CA TYR A 69 0.63 8.19 4.16
C TYR A 69 -0.78 8.41 3.60
N ILE A 70 -0.91 8.13 2.31
CA ILE A 70 -2.18 8.20 1.60
C ILE A 70 -2.64 6.77 1.28
N MET A 71 -3.80 6.37 1.79
CA MET A 71 -4.38 5.04 1.57
C MET A 71 -5.78 5.16 0.97
N HIS A 72 -5.92 4.74 -0.29
CA HIS A 72 -7.20 4.64 -0.99
C HIS A 72 -7.74 3.22 -0.95
N ILE A 73 -9.06 3.05 -0.92
CA ILE A 73 -9.72 1.75 -0.91
C ILE A 73 -10.83 1.76 -1.96
N GLY A 74 -10.82 0.77 -2.86
CA GLY A 74 -11.84 0.64 -3.91
C GLY A 74 -12.26 -0.81 -4.14
N MET A 75 -13.49 -1.02 -4.59
CA MET A 75 -14.02 -2.36 -4.85
C MET A 75 -13.59 -2.87 -6.23
N ALA A 76 -12.86 -3.99 -6.29
CA ALA A 76 -12.57 -4.70 -7.52
C ALA A 76 -13.62 -5.80 -7.77
N GLY A 77 -14.74 -5.42 -8.39
CA GLY A 77 -15.82 -6.35 -8.75
C GLY A 77 -15.30 -7.52 -9.59
N GLY A 78 -15.35 -8.74 -9.04
CA GLY A 78 -14.87 -9.96 -9.68
C GLY A 78 -13.54 -10.50 -9.16
N ARG A 79 -12.80 -9.77 -8.31
CA ARG A 79 -11.67 -10.34 -7.55
C ARG A 79 -12.18 -11.04 -6.28
N ASP A 80 -11.56 -12.16 -5.93
CA ASP A 80 -11.79 -12.95 -4.72
C ASP A 80 -10.69 -12.76 -3.65
N HIS A 81 -9.79 -11.82 -3.89
CA HIS A 81 -8.60 -11.51 -3.10
C HIS A 81 -8.41 -10.00 -2.98
N TYR A 82 -7.68 -9.60 -1.95
CA TYR A 82 -7.28 -8.21 -1.71
C TYR A 82 -6.03 -7.88 -2.53
N THR A 83 -5.87 -6.64 -2.99
CA THR A 83 -4.71 -6.26 -3.82
C THR A 83 -4.20 -4.87 -3.51
N LEU A 84 -2.92 -4.73 -3.19
CA LEU A 84 -2.25 -3.42 -3.20
C LEU A 84 -1.72 -3.14 -4.61
N GLU A 85 -2.07 -1.97 -5.15
CA GLU A 85 -1.63 -1.51 -6.46
C GLU A 85 -0.32 -0.69 -6.31
N THR A 86 0.73 -1.08 -7.03
CA THR A 86 2.13 -0.60 -6.83
C THR A 86 2.63 0.35 -7.92
N MET A 87 1.79 0.59 -8.94
CA MET A 87 2.04 1.46 -10.07
C MET A 87 0.73 2.15 -10.47
N ALA A 88 0.82 3.42 -10.87
CA ALA A 88 -0.26 4.11 -11.57
C ALA A 88 0.24 4.64 -12.92
N HIS A 89 -0.66 4.69 -13.89
CA HIS A 89 -0.38 5.19 -15.23
C HIS A 89 -1.11 6.50 -15.49
N ARG A 90 -0.44 7.44 -16.17
CA ARG A 90 -0.99 8.77 -16.49
C ARG A 90 -2.06 8.75 -17.58
N ASP A 91 -2.10 7.71 -18.41
CA ASP A 91 -2.73 7.75 -19.74
C ASP A 91 -3.72 6.61 -20.02
N ASN A 92 -4.79 6.92 -20.77
CA ASN A 92 -5.88 6.07 -21.29
C ASN A 92 -7.12 5.91 -20.39
N TYR A 93 -7.53 6.95 -19.67
CA TYR A 93 -8.74 6.98 -18.82
C TYR A 93 -10.03 7.15 -19.63
N LYS A 94 -10.29 6.22 -20.56
CA LYS A 94 -11.37 6.29 -21.56
C LYS A 94 -12.72 5.79 -21.05
N ILE A 95 -12.73 5.05 -19.95
CA ILE A 95 -13.96 4.51 -19.35
C ILE A 95 -14.75 5.66 -18.74
N LYS A 96 -16.02 5.78 -19.12
CA LYS A 96 -16.91 6.85 -18.64
C LYS A 96 -17.28 6.65 -17.17
N ASP A 97 -17.26 7.75 -16.43
CA ASP A 97 -17.62 7.80 -15.01
C ASP A 97 -19.14 7.95 -14.80
N VAL A 98 -19.58 8.13 -13.54
CA VAL A 98 -21.02 8.28 -13.22
C VAL A 98 -21.64 9.61 -13.70
N ASP A 99 -20.82 10.51 -14.26
CA ASP A 99 -21.24 11.78 -14.87
C ASP A 99 -21.10 11.76 -16.42
N ASP A 100 -20.87 10.58 -17.02
CA ASP A 100 -20.59 10.37 -18.46
C ASP A 100 -19.32 11.08 -18.99
N ARG A 101 -18.33 11.28 -18.11
CA ARG A 101 -17.04 11.91 -18.44
C ARG A 101 -15.89 10.91 -18.45
N ASP A 102 -14.88 11.20 -19.25
CA ASP A 102 -13.60 10.49 -19.25
C ASP A 102 -12.54 11.29 -18.47
N GLY A 103 -11.43 10.64 -18.11
CA GLY A 103 -10.38 11.24 -17.30
C GLY A 103 -9.41 12.15 -18.07
N TRP A 104 -9.62 12.38 -19.38
CA TRP A 104 -8.67 13.13 -20.20
C TRP A 104 -8.53 14.58 -19.74
N LYS A 105 -9.66 15.27 -19.53
CA LYS A 105 -9.66 16.70 -19.19
C LYS A 105 -9.18 16.97 -17.77
N GLU A 106 -9.65 16.16 -16.81
CA GLU A 106 -9.44 16.42 -15.38
C GLU A 106 -8.11 15.82 -14.86
N GLY A 107 -7.54 14.82 -15.52
CA GLY A 107 -6.24 14.22 -15.18
C GLY A 107 -5.23 14.28 -16.32
N GLU A 108 -5.41 13.52 -17.40
CA GLU A 108 -4.34 13.31 -18.40
C GLU A 108 -3.75 14.61 -18.96
N TYR A 109 -4.60 15.58 -19.30
CA TYR A 109 -4.19 16.88 -19.83
C TYR A 109 -3.44 17.72 -18.77
N VAL A 110 -3.91 17.68 -17.52
CA VAL A 110 -3.33 18.41 -16.39
C VAL A 110 -1.94 17.85 -16.06
N TRP A 111 -1.85 16.54 -15.82
CA TRP A 111 -0.59 15.85 -15.50
C TRP A 111 0.46 16.00 -16.62
N LYS A 112 0.06 15.97 -17.90
CA LYS A 112 0.97 16.25 -19.03
C LYS A 112 1.52 17.68 -18.99
N LYS A 113 0.67 18.66 -18.65
CA LYS A 113 1.06 20.07 -18.53
C LYS A 113 1.96 20.32 -17.31
N GLU A 114 1.73 19.59 -16.22
CA GLU A 114 2.54 19.59 -15.00
C GLU A 114 3.87 18.81 -15.14
N GLY A 115 4.12 18.16 -16.29
CA GLY A 115 5.36 17.41 -16.54
C GLY A 115 5.43 16.04 -15.85
N ILE A 116 4.29 15.52 -15.38
CA ILE A 116 4.22 14.23 -14.69
C ILE A 116 4.58 13.07 -15.65
N PRO A 117 5.43 12.12 -15.23
CA PRO A 117 5.78 10.91 -15.99
C PRO A 117 4.56 10.05 -16.40
N GLU A 118 4.76 9.16 -17.38
CA GLU A 118 3.75 8.21 -17.85
C GLU A 118 3.36 7.16 -16.81
N GLN A 119 4.29 6.82 -15.91
CA GLN A 119 4.14 5.85 -14.85
C GLN A 119 4.69 6.44 -13.56
N LEU A 120 3.93 6.32 -12.47
CA LEU A 120 4.36 6.60 -11.11
C LEU A 120 4.28 5.32 -10.27
N HIS A 121 5.08 5.28 -9.21
CA HIS A 121 5.26 4.10 -8.38
C HIS A 121 5.10 4.45 -6.91
N VAL A 122 4.59 3.48 -6.14
CA VAL A 122 4.69 3.51 -4.68
C VAL A 122 6.15 3.38 -4.23
N GLY A 123 6.55 4.03 -3.14
CA GLY A 123 7.95 4.12 -2.70
C GLY A 123 8.34 3.15 -1.59
N TRP A 124 7.40 2.41 -1.00
CA TRP A 124 7.69 1.28 -0.10
C TRP A 124 8.21 0.05 -0.87
N ASP A 125 8.95 -0.83 -0.21
CA ASP A 125 9.47 -2.05 -0.85
C ASP A 125 8.33 -3.05 -1.12
N GLU A 126 8.11 -3.38 -2.40
CA GLU A 126 7.04 -4.29 -2.82
C GLU A 126 7.15 -5.68 -2.14
N ALA A 127 8.35 -6.26 -2.07
CA ALA A 127 8.52 -7.63 -1.58
C ALA A 127 8.40 -7.73 -0.06
N ASP A 128 8.98 -6.78 0.68
CA ASP A 128 8.90 -6.70 2.13
C ASP A 128 7.46 -6.41 2.61
N VAL A 129 6.75 -5.46 1.99
CA VAL A 129 5.34 -5.19 2.31
C VAL A 129 4.46 -6.41 2.08
N LEU A 130 4.62 -7.14 0.97
CA LEU A 130 3.83 -8.35 0.72
C LEU A 130 4.12 -9.43 1.76
N ALA A 131 5.39 -9.68 2.08
CA ALA A 131 5.77 -10.70 3.05
C ALA A 131 5.23 -10.39 4.47
N ARG A 132 5.31 -9.13 4.91
CA ARG A 132 4.71 -8.65 6.18
C ARG A 132 3.19 -8.80 6.16
N TRP A 133 2.53 -8.43 5.07
CA TRP A 133 1.08 -8.43 4.95
C TRP A 133 0.50 -9.85 4.94
N GLU A 134 1.11 -10.77 4.19
CA GLU A 134 0.75 -12.20 4.21
C GLU A 134 0.94 -12.83 5.59
N LYS A 135 2.02 -12.47 6.30
CA LYS A 135 2.31 -12.95 7.65
C LYS A 135 1.27 -12.44 8.66
N GLU A 136 1.07 -11.13 8.76
CA GLU A 136 0.14 -10.49 9.71
C GLU A 136 -1.29 -11.00 9.50
N VAL A 137 -1.77 -11.08 8.25
CA VAL A 137 -3.10 -11.64 7.94
C VAL A 137 -3.21 -13.10 8.37
N ASN A 138 -2.17 -13.91 8.13
CA ASN A 138 -2.17 -15.31 8.57
C ASN A 138 -2.20 -15.44 10.10
N GLU A 139 -1.33 -14.71 10.81
CA GLU A 139 -1.23 -14.76 12.28
C GLU A 139 -2.54 -14.30 12.94
N VAL A 140 -3.13 -13.20 12.48
CA VAL A 140 -4.43 -12.70 12.97
C VAL A 140 -5.56 -13.69 12.68
N GLU A 141 -5.68 -14.21 11.46
CA GLU A 141 -6.77 -15.15 11.14
C GLU A 141 -6.60 -16.52 11.84
N THR A 142 -5.37 -17.01 12.04
CA THR A 142 -5.10 -18.20 12.85
C THR A 142 -5.43 -17.97 14.32
N ALA A 143 -5.03 -16.84 14.91
CA ALA A 143 -5.34 -16.50 16.30
C ALA A 143 -6.85 -16.35 16.57
N MET A 144 -7.62 -15.96 15.56
CA MET A 144 -9.09 -15.92 15.61
C MET A 144 -9.78 -17.26 15.32
N GLY A 145 -9.04 -18.34 15.02
CA GLY A 145 -9.60 -19.62 14.61
C GLY A 145 -10.33 -19.59 13.26
N LEU A 146 -10.01 -18.61 12.41
CA LEU A 146 -10.58 -18.43 11.07
C LEU A 146 -9.77 -19.15 9.99
N VAL A 147 -8.56 -19.59 10.29
CA VAL A 147 -7.79 -20.52 9.45
C VAL A 147 -7.54 -21.75 10.30
N GLU A 148 -8.00 -22.91 9.84
CA GLU A 148 -7.60 -24.18 10.42
C GLU A 148 -6.08 -24.29 10.27
N ASP A 149 -5.38 -24.57 11.37
CA ASP A 149 -4.04 -25.14 11.28
C ASP A 149 -4.20 -26.51 10.61
N GLU A 150 -4.02 -26.56 9.29
CA GLU A 150 -3.93 -27.79 8.50
C GLU A 150 -2.60 -28.47 8.87
N GLY A 151 -2.53 -28.93 10.13
CA GLY A 151 -1.49 -29.80 10.63
C GLY A 151 -1.43 -31.09 9.80
N PRO A 152 -0.48 -32.00 10.07
CA PRO A 152 -0.15 -33.10 9.16
C PRO A 152 -1.27 -34.10 8.83
N PHE A 153 -2.45 -33.98 9.46
CA PHE A 153 -3.65 -34.76 9.16
C PHE A 153 -4.92 -33.90 9.21
N PRO A 154 -5.86 -34.04 8.24
CA PRO A 154 -7.14 -33.34 8.29
C PRO A 154 -8.00 -33.85 9.45
N ALA A 155 -8.75 -32.94 10.08
CA ALA A 155 -9.65 -33.27 11.18
C ALA A 155 -10.71 -34.31 10.78
N TRP A 156 -10.95 -35.30 11.65
CA TRP A 156 -11.98 -36.33 11.47
C TRP A 156 -13.15 -36.12 12.44
N PRO A 157 -14.42 -36.16 12.00
CA PRO A 157 -14.87 -36.39 10.62
C PRO A 157 -14.62 -35.17 9.70
N PRO A 158 -14.45 -35.39 8.38
CA PRO A 158 -14.16 -34.30 7.44
C PRO A 158 -15.34 -33.33 7.37
N ILE A 159 -15.09 -32.06 7.71
CA ILE A 159 -16.08 -30.99 7.61
C ILE A 159 -16.45 -30.79 6.12
N PRO A 160 -17.74 -30.87 5.74
CA PRO A 160 -18.15 -30.71 4.35
C PRO A 160 -17.67 -29.39 3.73
N PRO A 161 -17.31 -29.34 2.44
CA PRO A 161 -16.74 -28.13 1.83
C PRO A 161 -17.60 -26.86 1.90
N HIS A 162 -18.93 -27.02 2.04
CA HIS A 162 -19.88 -25.92 2.21
C HIS A 162 -20.03 -25.45 3.67
N LEU A 163 -19.48 -26.19 4.64
CA LEU A 163 -19.36 -25.83 6.05
C LEU A 163 -17.95 -25.35 6.43
N ARG A 164 -16.95 -25.48 5.53
CA ARG A 164 -15.64 -24.83 5.64
C ARG A 164 -15.80 -23.30 5.53
N ARG A 165 -16.20 -22.66 6.63
CA ARG A 165 -16.78 -21.31 6.61
C ARG A 165 -15.77 -20.17 6.54
N ALA A 166 -14.47 -20.46 6.55
CA ALA A 166 -13.45 -19.45 6.40
C ALA A 166 -12.37 -19.93 5.42
N ARG A 167 -12.40 -19.35 4.21
CA ARG A 167 -11.21 -19.33 3.36
C ARG A 167 -10.25 -18.31 3.96
N LYS A 168 -8.97 -18.67 4.06
CA LYS A 168 -7.88 -17.75 4.38
C LYS A 168 -7.96 -16.54 3.45
N SER A 169 -7.82 -15.34 3.99
CA SER A 169 -7.79 -14.12 3.19
C SER A 169 -6.55 -14.12 2.30
N VAL A 170 -6.76 -14.01 0.98
CA VAL A 170 -5.68 -13.96 -0.01
C VAL A 170 -5.36 -12.49 -0.30
N VAL A 171 -4.08 -12.14 -0.18
CA VAL A 171 -3.54 -10.80 -0.48
C VAL A 171 -2.57 -10.90 -1.65
N ARG A 172 -2.44 -9.83 -2.45
CA ARG A 172 -1.57 -9.79 -3.64
C ARG A 172 -1.07 -8.36 -3.90
N LEU A 173 -0.04 -8.26 -4.73
CA LEU A 173 0.32 -7.00 -5.40
C LEU A 173 -0.17 -6.99 -6.85
N SER A 174 -0.38 -5.80 -7.39
CA SER A 174 -0.71 -5.58 -8.80
C SER A 174 -0.03 -4.30 -9.31
N ARG A 175 0.20 -4.23 -10.62
CA ARG A 175 0.76 -3.06 -11.32
C ARG A 175 -0.25 -2.43 -12.30
N ASP A 176 -1.51 -2.86 -12.24
CA ASP A 176 -2.58 -2.38 -13.09
C ASP A 176 -3.91 -2.28 -12.31
N ALA A 177 -4.24 -1.05 -11.93
CA ALA A 177 -5.48 -0.72 -11.23
C ALA A 177 -6.66 -0.46 -12.19
N GLY A 178 -6.49 -0.67 -13.51
CA GLY A 178 -7.58 -0.84 -14.47
C GLY A 178 -8.06 0.41 -15.23
N ARG A 179 -7.24 1.46 -15.37
CA ARG A 179 -7.53 2.67 -16.21
C ARG A 179 -8.91 3.31 -15.98
N PHE A 180 -9.36 3.29 -14.73
CA PHE A 180 -10.59 3.91 -14.25
C PHE A 180 -10.32 4.68 -12.94
N LEU A 181 -11.38 5.09 -12.22
CA LEU A 181 -11.28 5.92 -11.02
C LEU A 181 -10.29 5.40 -9.95
N CYS A 182 -10.13 4.09 -9.80
CA CYS A 182 -9.17 3.51 -8.85
C CYS A 182 -7.73 3.92 -9.18
N GLU A 183 -7.29 3.63 -10.41
CA GLU A 183 -5.95 4.03 -10.88
C GLU A 183 -5.79 5.54 -10.97
N PHE A 184 -6.85 6.27 -11.37
CA PHE A 184 -6.85 7.73 -11.45
C PHE A 184 -6.59 8.38 -10.09
N THR A 185 -7.21 7.85 -9.03
CA THR A 185 -7.06 8.37 -7.67
C THR A 185 -5.66 8.06 -7.11
N LEU A 186 -5.10 6.88 -7.42
CA LEU A 186 -3.71 6.56 -7.11
C LEU A 186 -2.72 7.46 -7.87
N MET A 187 -2.97 7.70 -9.17
CA MET A 187 -2.18 8.59 -10.02
C MET A 187 -2.19 10.03 -9.50
N GLU A 188 -3.35 10.53 -9.07
CA GLU A 188 -3.51 11.88 -8.52
C GLU A 188 -2.72 12.04 -7.21
N SER A 189 -2.80 11.10 -6.27
CA SER A 189 -2.00 11.22 -5.04
C SER A 189 -0.50 11.06 -5.28
N LEU A 190 -0.08 10.15 -6.17
CA LEU A 190 1.33 10.01 -6.53
C LEU A 190 1.87 11.25 -7.27
N SER A 191 1.06 11.92 -8.10
CA SER A 191 1.48 13.12 -8.81
C SER A 191 1.64 14.31 -7.86
N ARG A 192 0.75 14.49 -6.87
CA ARG A 192 0.90 15.53 -5.83
C ARG A 192 2.16 15.32 -4.99
N ARG A 193 2.43 14.08 -4.55
CA ARG A 193 3.70 13.74 -3.87
C ARG A 193 4.94 14.07 -4.66
N ARG A 194 4.93 13.80 -5.96
CA ARG A 194 6.06 14.10 -6.84
C ARG A 194 6.26 15.60 -7.04
N LEU A 195 5.18 16.37 -7.10
CA LEU A 195 5.24 17.83 -7.20
C LEU A 195 5.71 18.48 -5.89
N GLU A 196 5.29 17.95 -4.73
CA GLU A 196 5.79 18.34 -3.41
C GLU A 196 7.31 18.13 -3.31
N GLU A 197 7.81 16.95 -3.68
CA GLU A 197 9.25 16.64 -3.60
C GLU A 197 10.07 17.48 -4.60
N GLY A 198 9.58 17.68 -5.82
CA GLY A 198 10.23 18.56 -6.81
C GLY A 198 10.25 20.04 -6.40
N GLN A 199 9.28 20.50 -5.58
CA GLN A 199 9.33 21.83 -4.97
C GLN A 199 10.40 21.89 -3.89
N ARG A 200 10.47 20.90 -2.99
CA ARG A 200 11.52 20.80 -1.95
C ARG A 200 12.94 20.81 -2.55
N GLU A 201 13.16 20.07 -3.64
CA GLU A 201 14.43 20.10 -4.39
C GLU A 201 14.74 21.52 -4.91
N SER A 202 13.74 22.19 -5.49
CA SER A 202 13.90 23.56 -6.03
C SER A 202 14.16 24.63 -4.96
N ASP A 203 13.63 24.43 -3.74
CA ASP A 203 13.86 25.26 -2.56
C ASP A 203 15.21 24.96 -1.88
N GLY A 204 15.97 23.96 -2.37
CA GLY A 204 17.27 23.58 -1.85
C GLY A 204 17.22 22.79 -0.54
N VAL A 205 16.08 22.17 -0.22
CA VAL A 205 15.96 21.24 0.92
C VAL A 205 16.74 19.96 0.60
N PRO A 206 17.66 19.50 1.48
CA PRO A 206 18.40 18.26 1.22
C PRO A 206 17.49 17.04 1.10
N GLU A 207 17.81 16.16 0.15
CA GLU A 207 17.13 14.87 -0.02
C GLU A 207 17.53 13.90 1.10
N ASP A 208 16.79 13.87 2.20
CA ASP A 208 16.77 12.72 3.12
C ASP A 208 15.64 11.77 2.69
N GLY A 209 16.02 10.61 2.16
CA GLY A 209 15.07 9.56 1.76
C GLY A 209 14.22 8.99 2.91
N ARG A 210 14.44 9.39 4.17
CA ARG A 210 13.54 9.15 5.30
C ARG A 210 12.42 10.20 5.38
N GLU A 211 12.75 11.47 5.13
CA GLU A 211 11.81 12.59 5.08
C GLU A 211 11.08 12.72 3.74
N SER A 212 11.52 12.00 2.71
CA SER A 212 10.78 11.94 1.45
C SER A 212 9.38 11.39 1.68
N ARG A 213 8.40 12.02 1.04
CA ARG A 213 7.01 11.52 0.98
C ARG A 213 6.67 11.03 -0.43
N GLU A 214 7.63 11.05 -1.37
CA GLU A 214 7.44 10.52 -2.72
C GLU A 214 7.14 9.01 -2.67
N GLY A 215 5.92 8.64 -3.05
CA GLY A 215 5.47 7.25 -3.02
C GLY A 215 4.99 6.73 -1.66
N LYS A 216 4.80 7.56 -0.61
CA LYS A 216 4.01 7.22 0.59
C LYS A 216 2.50 7.16 0.27
N VAL A 217 2.13 6.35 -0.71
CA VAL A 217 0.77 6.20 -1.25
C VAL A 217 0.49 4.71 -1.47
N ALA A 218 -0.76 4.30 -1.29
CA ALA A 218 -1.26 2.98 -1.67
C ALA A 218 -2.72 3.05 -2.15
N PHE A 219 -3.10 2.10 -3.00
CA PHE A 219 -4.49 1.81 -3.33
C PHE A 219 -4.77 0.33 -3.06
N LEU A 220 -5.76 0.05 -2.21
CA LEU A 220 -6.21 -1.29 -1.88
C LEU A 220 -7.51 -1.62 -2.63
N HIS A 221 -7.39 -2.54 -3.58
CA HIS A 221 -8.56 -3.21 -4.15
C HIS A 221 -9.09 -4.28 -3.19
N VAL A 222 -10.38 -4.19 -2.85
CA VAL A 222 -11.09 -5.17 -2.01
C VAL A 222 -12.10 -6.00 -2.83
N PRO A 223 -12.41 -7.25 -2.44
CA PRO A 223 -13.49 -8.04 -3.03
C PRO A 223 -14.87 -7.37 -2.89
N GLY A 224 -15.83 -7.77 -3.73
CA GLY A 224 -17.21 -7.25 -3.71
C GLY A 224 -18.13 -7.77 -2.59
N GLY A 225 -17.57 -8.46 -1.58
CA GLY A 225 -18.29 -8.90 -0.39
C GLY A 225 -18.71 -7.70 0.47
N HIS A 226 -19.91 -7.77 1.05
CA HIS A 226 -20.51 -6.67 1.82
C HIS A 226 -21.37 -7.16 2.99
N LEU A 227 -21.35 -8.45 3.31
CA LEU A 227 -21.94 -8.97 4.54
C LEU A 227 -21.07 -8.54 5.74
N PRO A 228 -21.60 -8.53 6.98
CA PRO A 228 -20.82 -8.16 8.16
C PRO A 228 -19.50 -8.94 8.31
N ASP A 229 -19.48 -10.22 7.96
CA ASP A 229 -18.28 -11.07 7.98
C ASP A 229 -17.25 -10.65 6.90
N ASP A 230 -17.72 -10.19 5.73
CA ASP A 230 -16.86 -9.68 4.65
C ASP A 230 -16.23 -8.33 5.04
N VAL A 231 -17.03 -7.45 5.64
CA VAL A 231 -16.57 -6.14 6.14
C VAL A 231 -15.56 -6.33 7.27
N ALA A 232 -15.86 -7.19 8.25
CA ALA A 232 -14.93 -7.51 9.34
C ALA A 232 -13.62 -8.13 8.83
N ARG A 233 -13.66 -8.95 7.78
CA ARG A 233 -12.47 -9.45 7.08
C ARG A 233 -11.71 -8.33 6.38
N GLY A 234 -12.41 -7.46 5.65
CA GLY A 234 -11.84 -6.31 4.97
C GLY A 234 -11.10 -5.36 5.91
N VAL A 235 -11.66 -5.07 7.09
CA VAL A 235 -11.00 -4.26 8.13
C VAL A 235 -9.67 -4.88 8.56
N ARG A 236 -9.66 -6.15 8.99
CA ARG A 236 -8.41 -6.82 9.43
C ARG A 236 -7.33 -6.85 8.34
N VAL A 237 -7.72 -7.16 7.10
CA VAL A 237 -6.78 -7.21 5.97
C VAL A 237 -6.26 -5.82 5.61
N THR A 238 -7.08 -4.77 5.77
CA THR A 238 -6.68 -3.37 5.56
C THR A 238 -5.74 -2.88 6.66
N GLU A 239 -6.03 -3.16 7.93
CA GLU A 239 -5.14 -2.85 9.07
C GLU A 239 -3.78 -3.51 8.88
N ALA A 240 -3.75 -4.78 8.48
CA ALA A 240 -2.52 -5.50 8.18
C ALA A 240 -1.73 -4.88 7.01
N ALA A 241 -2.42 -4.40 5.96
CA ALA A 241 -1.79 -3.71 4.84
C ALA A 241 -1.13 -2.39 5.28
N ILE A 242 -1.85 -1.60 6.08
CA ILE A 242 -1.38 -0.31 6.61
C ILE A 242 -0.14 -0.52 7.49
N LYS A 243 -0.21 -1.44 8.47
CA LYS A 243 0.94 -1.78 9.33
C LYS A 243 2.16 -2.19 8.50
N SER A 244 1.96 -3.06 7.50
CA SER A 244 3.04 -3.59 6.66
C SER A 244 3.71 -2.50 5.82
N MET A 245 2.91 -1.61 5.21
CA MET A 245 3.40 -0.48 4.42
C MET A 245 4.21 0.52 5.27
N VAL A 246 3.67 0.95 6.41
CA VAL A 246 4.33 1.92 7.29
C VAL A 246 5.61 1.30 7.88
N ALA A 247 5.55 0.04 8.32
CA ALA A 247 6.71 -0.62 8.91
C ALA A 247 7.86 -0.82 7.92
N SER A 248 7.54 -1.25 6.69
CA SER A 248 8.51 -1.33 5.61
C SER A 248 9.24 0.00 5.41
N TRP A 249 8.49 1.10 5.25
CA TRP A 249 9.08 2.42 5.02
C TRP A 249 9.91 2.94 6.21
N GLU A 250 9.38 2.88 7.43
CA GLU A 250 10.02 3.47 8.61
C GLU A 250 11.25 2.68 9.07
N GLU A 251 11.31 1.37 8.81
CA GLU A 251 12.51 0.55 9.00
C GLU A 251 13.54 0.70 7.85
N GLY A 252 13.19 1.40 6.77
CA GLY A 252 14.10 1.72 5.65
C GLY A 252 13.99 0.81 4.43
N PHE A 253 13.04 -0.13 4.41
CA PHE A 253 12.71 -0.94 3.23
C PHE A 253 11.88 -0.09 2.25
N ARG A 254 12.59 0.62 1.37
CA ARG A 254 12.01 1.52 0.36
C ARG A 254 12.38 1.03 -1.02
N ARG A 255 11.52 1.28 -2.01
CA ARG A 255 11.81 1.00 -3.42
C ARG A 255 13.09 1.74 -3.80
N SER A 256 14.14 1.00 -4.12
CA SER A 256 15.33 1.59 -4.72
C SER A 256 14.97 2.28 -6.04
N THR A 257 15.38 3.54 -6.19
CA THR A 257 15.33 4.29 -7.45
C THR A 257 16.40 3.80 -8.42
N CYS A 258 16.34 2.51 -8.78
CA CYS A 258 17.23 1.88 -9.75
C CYS A 258 16.87 2.31 -11.19
N GLY A 259 17.01 3.61 -11.46
CA GLY A 259 17.06 4.16 -12.80
C GLY A 259 18.41 3.84 -13.43
N GLN A 260 18.38 3.04 -14.49
CA GLN A 260 19.52 2.65 -15.32
C GLN A 260 20.59 1.79 -14.60
N SER A 261 20.63 0.51 -14.96
CA SER A 261 21.79 -0.33 -14.76
C SER A 261 23.01 0.28 -15.47
N LYS A 262 23.85 1.02 -14.73
CA LYS A 262 25.24 1.24 -15.14
C LYS A 262 25.93 -0.12 -15.12
N ALA A 263 26.01 -0.74 -16.29
CA ALA A 263 27.00 -1.77 -16.57
C ALA A 263 28.39 -1.12 -16.48
N GLY A 264 28.94 -1.10 -15.27
CA GLY A 264 30.26 -0.59 -14.94
C GLY A 264 30.88 -1.55 -13.95
N MET A 265 31.97 -2.20 -14.36
CA MET A 265 32.71 -3.09 -13.46
C MET A 265 33.21 -2.33 -12.24
N ASP A 266 33.01 -2.91 -11.06
CA ASP A 266 34.17 -3.23 -10.23
C ASP A 266 33.91 -4.46 -9.34
N GLY A 267 34.97 -5.23 -9.09
CA GLY A 267 34.85 -6.60 -8.57
C GLY A 267 34.74 -6.67 -7.05
N GLY A 268 33.63 -7.21 -6.54
CA GLY A 268 33.48 -7.65 -5.15
C GLY A 268 33.37 -9.17 -5.05
N ARG A 269 34.44 -9.84 -4.63
CA ARG A 269 34.48 -11.30 -4.44
C ARG A 269 33.83 -11.70 -3.12
N TRP A 270 32.76 -12.49 -3.16
CA TRP A 270 32.20 -13.18 -1.99
C TRP A 270 31.76 -14.62 -2.33
N ASP A 271 32.64 -15.55 -1.98
CA ASP A 271 32.38 -16.89 -1.41
C ASP A 271 31.09 -17.65 -1.80
N GLY A 272 31.08 -18.16 -3.03
CA GLY A 272 31.22 -19.62 -3.20
C GLY A 272 30.10 -20.54 -2.69
N VAL A 273 28.91 -20.45 -3.28
CA VAL A 273 28.01 -21.62 -3.42
C VAL A 273 27.51 -21.70 -4.87
N VAL A 274 27.81 -22.81 -5.54
CA VAL A 274 27.27 -23.11 -6.88
C VAL A 274 26.13 -24.11 -6.75
N TRP A 275 24.91 -23.67 -7.01
CA TRP A 275 23.80 -24.57 -7.29
C TRP A 275 23.76 -24.85 -8.78
N LYS A 276 23.92 -26.12 -9.17
CA LYS A 276 23.64 -26.56 -10.54
C LYS A 276 22.15 -26.88 -10.66
N ALA A 277 21.58 -26.53 -11.81
CA ALA A 277 20.35 -27.11 -12.33
C ALA A 277 20.57 -28.57 -12.76
#